data_AF-A0A929VLJ6-F1
#
_entry.id   AF-A0A929VLJ6-F1
#
_cell.length_a   1.000
_cell.length_b   1.000
_cell.length_c   1.000
_cell.angle_alpha   90.00
_cell.angle_beta   90.00
_cell.angle_gamma   90.00
#
_symmetry.space_group_name_H-M   'P 1'
#
loop_
_entity.id
_entity.type
_entity.pdbx_description
1 polymer ?
#
loop_
_entity_poly.entity_id
_entity_poly.type
_entity_poly.pdbx_seq_one_letter_code
_entity_poly.pdbx_strand_id
1 'polypeptide(L)'
;MLQEIKERLEKFYEEQLGYVLSNNKKLRRGITTGTVASAVSKAGALFLLDNIRREYIELKITNGKIIKVLLEKYEFNKDEVTVYARKYAGDDIDATNLA
;
A
#
# COMPACT_ATOMS: atom_id res chain seq x y z
N MET A 1 6.26 1.59 17.54
CA MET A 1 6.91 2.04 16.28
C MET A 1 6.75 1.03 15.15
N LEU A 2 7.55 -0.04 15.02
CA LEU A 2 7.41 -0.99 13.89
C LEU A 2 6.19 -1.91 14.03
N GLN A 3 5.92 -2.38 15.25
CA GLN A 3 4.79 -3.25 15.55
C GLN A 3 3.44 -2.58 15.25
N GLU A 4 3.28 -1.31 15.64
CA GLU A 4 2.08 -0.51 15.34
C GLU A 4 1.87 -0.30 13.83
N ILE A 5 2.96 -0.07 13.07
CA ILE A 5 2.90 0.03 11.60
C ILE A 5 2.40 -1.27 11.01
N LYS A 6 2.94 -2.41 11.48
CA LYS A 6 2.53 -3.73 11.01
C LYS A 6 1.05 -3.99 11.29
N GLU A 7 0.58 -3.70 12.51
CA GLU A 7 -0.82 -3.86 12.91
C GLU A 7 -1.77 -2.96 12.10
N ARG A 8 -1.37 -1.71 11.85
CA ARG A 8 -2.13 -0.77 11.02
C ARG A 8 -2.27 -1.28 9.58
N LEU A 9 -1.17 -1.74 8.97
CA LEU A 9 -1.17 -2.24 7.60
C LEU A 9 -1.96 -3.56 7.51
N GLU A 10 -1.78 -4.45 8.47
CA GLU A 10 -2.53 -5.70 8.57
C GLU A 10 -4.03 -5.44 8.58
N LYS A 11 -4.52 -4.62 9.51
CA LYS A 11 -5.94 -4.26 9.58
C LYS A 11 -6.44 -3.65 8.27
N PHE A 12 -5.69 -2.70 7.71
CA PHE A 12 -6.09 -1.99 6.49
C PHE A 12 -6.15 -2.90 5.25
N TYR A 13 -5.23 -3.86 5.12
CA TYR A 13 -5.17 -4.74 3.97
C TYR A 13 -6.03 -5.99 4.12
N GLU A 14 -6.19 -6.55 5.31
CA GLU A 14 -7.05 -7.72 5.54
C GLU A 14 -8.50 -7.45 5.15
N GLU A 15 -9.03 -6.27 5.54
CA GLU A 15 -10.41 -5.85 5.24
C GLU A 15 -10.71 -5.84 3.73
N GLN A 16 -9.71 -5.51 2.91
CA GLN A 16 -9.90 -5.35 1.46
C GLN A 16 -9.34 -6.50 0.63
N LEU A 17 -8.28 -7.20 1.04
CA LEU A 17 -7.63 -8.25 0.24
C LEU A 17 -8.16 -9.66 0.55
N GLY A 18 -8.68 -9.84 1.77
CA GLY A 18 -9.13 -11.13 2.27
C GLY A 18 -7.99 -12.14 2.44
N TYR A 19 -8.35 -13.42 2.42
CA TYR A 19 -7.46 -14.53 2.76
C TYR A 19 -7.52 -15.65 1.71
N VAL A 20 -6.50 -16.51 1.74
CA VAL A 20 -6.50 -17.80 1.04
C VAL A 20 -6.48 -18.92 2.07
N LEU A 21 -7.29 -19.95 1.87
CA LEU A 21 -7.23 -21.17 2.68
C LEU A 21 -6.16 -22.10 2.12
N SER A 22 -5.18 -22.47 2.94
CA SER A 22 -4.13 -23.43 2.59
C SER A 22 -3.71 -24.22 3.82
N ASN A 23 -3.62 -25.55 3.69
CA ASN A 23 -3.24 -26.45 4.79
C ASN A 23 -4.02 -26.20 6.09
N ASN A 24 -5.35 -26.01 5.99
CA ASN A 24 -6.24 -25.67 7.11
C ASN A 24 -5.89 -24.36 7.85
N LYS A 25 -5.14 -23.46 7.22
CA LYS A 25 -4.83 -22.11 7.72
C LYS A 25 -5.44 -21.05 6.81
N LYS A 26 -5.89 -19.94 7.42
CA LYS A 26 -6.24 -18.70 6.72
C LYS A 26 -4.96 -17.88 6.56
N LEU A 27 -4.50 -17.73 5.32
CA LEU A 27 -3.30 -16.97 4.98
C LEU A 27 -3.68 -15.59 4.44
N ARG A 28 -3.10 -14.54 5.02
CA ARG A 28 -3.28 -13.14 4.65
C ARG A 28 -2.64 -12.86 3.31
N ARG A 29 -3.33 -12.08 2.49
CA ARG A 29 -2.80 -11.59 1.21
C ARG A 29 -2.04 -10.29 1.39
N GLY A 30 -0.99 -10.11 0.60
CA GLY A 30 -0.23 -8.87 0.50
C GLY A 30 -0.42 -8.11 -0.81
N ILE A 31 0.34 -7.03 -0.95
CA ILE A 31 0.50 -6.27 -2.19
C ILE A 31 1.95 -6.39 -2.70
N THR A 32 2.13 -6.27 -4.02
CA THR A 32 3.45 -6.33 -4.63
C THR A 32 4.17 -4.99 -4.56
N THR A 33 5.49 -4.98 -4.74
CA THR A 33 6.28 -3.75 -4.90
C THR A 33 5.78 -2.90 -6.06
N GLY A 34 5.34 -3.51 -7.17
CA GLY A 34 4.75 -2.81 -8.31
C GLY A 34 3.44 -2.08 -7.98
N THR A 35 2.60 -2.67 -7.11
CA THR A 35 1.39 -2.01 -6.59
C THR A 35 1.75 -0.78 -5.76
N VAL A 36 2.75 -0.89 -4.89
CA VAL A 36 3.25 0.25 -4.09
C VAL A 36 3.80 1.35 -5.00
N ALA A 37 4.68 0.99 -5.95
CA ALA A 37 5.25 1.92 -6.91
C ALA A 37 4.17 2.67 -7.71
N SER A 38 3.16 1.94 -8.21
CA SER A 38 2.03 2.53 -8.93
C SER A 38 1.25 3.52 -8.07
N ALA A 39 1.05 3.20 -6.79
CA ALA A 39 0.33 4.07 -5.86
C ALA A 39 1.10 5.36 -5.57
N VAL A 40 2.38 5.28 -5.21
CA VAL A 40 3.18 6.48 -4.90
C VAL A 40 3.38 7.37 -6.13
N SER A 41 3.57 6.78 -7.32
CA SER A 41 3.65 7.56 -8.57
C SER A 41 2.35 8.29 -8.87
N LYS A 42 1.20 7.60 -8.76
CA LYS A 42 -0.12 8.22 -8.96
C LYS A 42 -0.39 9.30 -7.90
N ALA A 43 -0.03 9.06 -6.64
CA ALA A 43 -0.15 10.03 -5.57
C ALA A 43 0.69 11.29 -5.81
N GLY A 44 1.95 11.14 -6.24
CA GLY A 44 2.83 12.25 -6.54
C GLY A 44 2.32 13.10 -7.71
N ALA A 45 1.93 12.46 -8.80
CA ALA A 45 1.36 13.17 -9.95
C ALA A 45 0.09 13.94 -9.59
N LEU A 46 -0.83 13.33 -8.83
CA LEU A 46 -2.03 14.02 -8.37
C LEU A 46 -1.71 15.19 -7.43
N PHE A 47 -0.78 14.99 -6.50
CA PHE A 47 -0.35 16.05 -5.57
C PHE A 47 0.23 17.26 -6.32
N LEU A 48 1.02 17.05 -7.37
CA LEU A 48 1.54 18.16 -8.18
C LEU A 48 0.44 18.91 -8.94
N LEU A 49 -0.68 18.24 -9.28
CA LEU A 49 -1.80 18.84 -10.00
C LEU A 49 -2.72 19.67 -9.09
N ASP A 50 -2.94 19.23 -7.85
CA ASP A 50 -3.97 19.81 -6.99
C ASP A 50 -3.50 20.24 -5.59
N ASN A 51 -2.26 19.92 -5.21
CA ASN A 51 -1.69 20.18 -3.90
C ASN A 51 -2.47 19.53 -2.74
N ILE A 52 -3.19 18.43 -3.01
CA ILE A 52 -4.00 17.69 -2.02
C ILE A 52 -3.26 16.43 -1.56
N ARG A 53 -2.94 16.38 -0.27
CA ARG A 53 -2.44 15.17 0.39
C ARG A 53 -3.56 14.13 0.48
N ARG A 54 -3.27 12.93 -0.01
CA ARG A 54 -4.20 11.80 0.04
C ARG A 54 -3.70 10.81 1.09
N GLU A 55 -4.63 10.18 1.80
CA GLU A 55 -4.25 9.12 2.75
C GLU A 55 -4.05 7.78 2.05
N TYR A 56 -4.68 7.58 0.88
CA TYR A 56 -4.56 6.39 0.07
C TYR A 56 -4.76 6.70 -1.41
N ILE A 57 -4.31 5.77 -2.27
CA ILE A 57 -4.63 5.75 -3.70
C ILE A 57 -5.43 4.52 -4.05
N GLU A 58 -6.49 4.71 -4.83
CA GLU A 58 -7.22 3.62 -5.47
C GLU A 58 -6.51 3.16 -6.74
N LEU A 59 -6.29 1.86 -6.83
CA LEU A 59 -5.72 1.18 -8.00
C LEU A 59 -6.65 0.07 -8.45
N LYS A 60 -6.88 -0.01 -9.76
CA LYS A 60 -7.49 -1.18 -10.39
C LYS A 60 -6.37 -2.19 -10.69
N ILE A 61 -6.44 -3.36 -10.08
CA ILE A 61 -5.47 -4.44 -10.30
C ILE A 61 -5.92 -5.38 -11.43
N THR A 62 -5.04 -6.29 -11.85
CA THR A 62 -5.21 -7.14 -13.06
C THR A 62 -6.48 -7.99 -13.06
N ASN A 63 -6.99 -8.38 -11.90
CA ASN A 63 -8.24 -9.12 -11.77
C ASN A 63 -9.51 -8.23 -11.78
N GLY A 64 -9.37 -6.94 -12.08
CA GLY A 64 -10.46 -5.97 -12.15
C GLY A 64 -10.88 -5.36 -10.81
N LYS A 65 -10.37 -5.88 -9.68
CA LYS A 65 -10.67 -5.35 -8.34
C LYS A 65 -10.03 -3.97 -8.14
N ILE A 66 -10.74 -3.11 -7.42
CA ILE A 66 -10.19 -1.85 -6.92
C ILE A 66 -9.68 -2.09 -5.49
N ILE A 67 -8.42 -1.73 -5.24
CA ILE A 67 -7.81 -1.76 -3.91
C ILE A 67 -7.33 -0.36 -3.54
N LYS A 68 -7.25 -0.09 -2.24
CA LYS A 68 -6.65 1.13 -1.69
C LYS A 68 -5.25 0.81 -1.20
N VAL A 69 -4.27 1.61 -1.60
CA VAL A 69 -2.90 1.54 -1.09
C VAL A 69 -2.69 2.72 -0.16
N LEU A 70 -2.34 2.42 1.10
CA LEU A 70 -2.13 3.43 2.14
C LEU A 70 -0.83 4.19 1.91
N LEU A 71 -0.90 5.52 1.98
CA LEU A 71 0.26 6.39 1.90
C LEU A 71 0.75 6.71 3.31
N GLU A 72 2.06 6.72 3.49
CA GLU A 72 2.70 6.91 4.78
C GLU A 72 3.04 8.38 5.04
N LYS A 73 3.71 9.03 4.07
CA LYS A 73 4.12 10.43 4.19
C LYS A 73 4.32 11.07 2.82
N TYR A 74 4.34 12.39 2.84
CA TYR A 74 4.68 13.25 1.72
C TYR A 74 5.76 14.24 2.17
N GLU A 75 6.81 14.37 1.38
CA GLU A 75 7.82 15.42 1.49
C GLU A 75 7.78 16.22 0.19
N PHE A 76 7.69 17.55 0.26
CA PHE A 76 7.62 18.36 -0.95
C PHE A 76 8.18 19.75 -0.71
N ASN A 77 8.55 20.38 -1.82
CA ASN A 77 8.80 21.81 -1.88
C ASN A 77 8.01 22.39 -3.06
N LYS A 78 8.47 23.51 -3.61
CA LYS A 78 7.75 24.23 -4.68
C LYS A 78 7.60 23.40 -5.96
N ASP A 79 8.60 22.58 -6.31
CA ASP A 79 8.69 21.97 -7.65
C ASP A 79 8.80 20.43 -7.62
N GLU A 80 8.96 19.82 -6.45
CA GLU A 80 9.05 18.36 -6.29
C GLU A 80 8.20 17.83 -5.13
N VAL A 81 7.79 16.57 -5.27
CA VAL A 81 7.14 15.79 -4.22
C VAL A 81 7.74 14.38 -4.18
N THR A 82 8.01 13.90 -2.97
CA THR A 82 8.34 12.52 -2.67
C THR A 82 7.20 11.93 -1.84
N VAL A 83 6.63 10.83 -2.33
CA VAL A 83 5.54 10.11 -1.66
C VAL A 83 6.04 8.75 -1.21
N TYR A 84 5.69 8.39 0.02
CA TYR A 84 6.12 7.16 0.66
C TYR A 84 4.92 6.29 0.97
N ALA A 85 5.07 4.99 0.78
CA ALA A 85 4.12 3.96 1.18
C ALA A 85 4.89 2.68 1.46
N ARG A 86 4.35 1.83 2.32
CA ARG A 86 5.00 0.56 2.69
C ARG A 86 4.37 -0.62 1.99
N LYS A 87 5.20 -1.58 1.59
CA LYS A 87 4.73 -2.89 1.18
C LYS A 87 4.18 -3.65 2.39
N TYR A 88 3.06 -4.34 2.20
CA TYR A 88 2.54 -5.35 3.12
C TYR A 88 2.53 -6.70 2.40
N ALA A 89 3.26 -7.69 2.93
CA ALA A 89 3.40 -9.01 2.30
C ALA A 89 2.36 -10.06 2.77
N GLY A 90 1.48 -9.71 3.72
CA GLY A 90 0.61 -10.71 4.34
C GLY A 90 1.42 -11.72 5.16
N ASP A 91 1.12 -13.01 4.98
CA ASP A 91 1.84 -14.11 5.63
C ASP A 91 3.04 -14.64 4.80
N ASP A 92 3.35 -14.00 3.67
CA ASP A 92 4.49 -14.40 2.84
C ASP A 92 5.82 -14.00 3.50
N ILE A 93 6.80 -14.92 3.49
CA ILE A 93 8.15 -14.65 3.98
C ILE A 93 8.88 -13.88 2.87
N ASP A 94 8.64 -12.58 2.83
CA ASP A 94 9.09 -11.70 1.75
C ASP A 94 10.16 -10.73 2.26
N ALA A 95 11.33 -10.75 1.61
CA ALA A 95 12.49 -9.92 1.97
C ALA A 95 12.24 -8.40 1.86
N THR A 96 11.20 -8.00 1.14
CA THR A 96 10.83 -6.59 0.93
C THR A 96 9.58 -6.19 1.72
N ASN A 97 9.10 -7.03 2.64
CA ASN A 97 7.98 -6.67 3.50
C ASN A 97 8.32 -5.44 4.37
N LEU A 98 7.37 -4.50 4.48
CA LEU A 98 7.51 -3.21 5.17
C LEU A 98 8.58 -2.25 4.61
N ALA A 99 9.21 -2.60 3.49
CA ALA A 99 10.01 -1.67 2.70
C ALA A 99 9.17 -0.47 2.22
#